data_AF-M0INE6-F1
#
_entry.id   AF-M0INE6-F1
#
_cell.length_a   1.000
_cell.length_b   1.000
_cell.length_c   1.000
_cell.angle_alpha   90.00
_cell.angle_beta   90.00
_cell.angle_gamma   90.00
#
_symmetry.space_group_name_H-M   'P 1'
#
loop_
_entity.id
_entity.type
_entity.pdbx_description
1 polymer ?
#
loop_
_entity_poly.entity_id
_entity_poly.type
_entity_poly.pdbx_seq_one_letter_code
_entity_poly.pdbx_strand_id
1 'polypeptide(L)'
;MGIDTEDGGIGGHGPVSTYVGIVNDILSRVTNGNNGILVVGGSANSPVTTFWDRIGTDTGESVTYVRGSTNIRSQSFSGFAMLAVVSSAPETTGGMSQAENDALVSRSADVASFVDNGGGLFGSSQTDFNNAWAYIADIGSFTTNTGLSYSDVTPTTEGNNIGIVDPDLDLCCWHDTFTAWPSFLDVLAWQSNSVGQQAAALGGASVTLQAPDAQCTASFPGNKACVTDTVTFDGSGSSDPDGDDSKLTYRWDFDGDGITDAIGQIVTHSFSSPGQKTVVLTVIDEDGKSSTCTEVVNVVVCNRPPTANCEIIIPNDCGISFPGNVSATGEPIFFDGTGSSDPDGDVLTFEWDFDGDGITDATGAVVKHTFTTGGKKTVTLTVTDEHGASDTCTLTLTVAIKAEIDVKPCSEPSPINPRSRGVTPVSVKQTSTFNPTERIDVGSLRFGDPEDVKVGSGASPAHNGHVEDTVPCGGDGRNDLVLHFPTRDAGFDGDENTGRLEGMTHDGVPVFGEDRVRLVGR
;
A
#
# COMPACT_ATOMS: atom_id res chain seq x y z
N MET A 1 -34.03 33.25 8.99
CA MET A 1 -34.69 33.80 10.19
C MET A 1 -35.84 32.92 10.64
N GLY A 2 -35.65 31.98 11.56
CA GLY A 2 -36.80 31.26 12.13
C GLY A 2 -37.84 32.16 12.77
N ILE A 3 -38.99 32.22 12.11
CA ILE A 3 -40.16 33.00 12.49
C ILE A 3 -41.30 31.99 12.41
N ASP A 4 -41.79 31.51 13.53
CA ASP A 4 -43.15 31.00 13.60
C ASP A 4 -44.09 32.20 13.50
N THR A 5 -44.61 32.41 12.29
CA THR A 5 -45.29 33.64 11.86
C THR A 5 -46.61 33.96 12.58
N GLU A 6 -46.89 33.40 13.76
CA GLU A 6 -48.21 33.44 14.42
C GLU A 6 -48.41 34.50 15.51
N ASP A 7 -47.36 35.14 16.05
CA ASP A 7 -47.51 35.92 17.29
C ASP A 7 -47.16 37.42 17.20
N GLY A 8 -47.72 38.14 16.23
CA GLY A 8 -47.57 39.60 16.07
C GLY A 8 -48.21 40.49 17.16
N GLY A 9 -48.27 40.04 18.43
CA GLY A 9 -48.92 40.69 19.57
C GLY A 9 -47.98 41.06 20.73
N ILE A 10 -48.41 41.99 21.58
CA ILE A 10 -47.69 42.38 22.82
C ILE A 10 -47.64 41.18 23.77
N GLY A 11 -46.45 40.65 24.04
CA GLY A 11 -46.21 39.44 24.83
C GLY A 11 -46.02 38.16 24.02
N GLY A 12 -45.95 38.26 22.69
CA GLY A 12 -45.52 37.20 21.76
C GLY A 12 -44.22 37.56 21.03
N HIS A 13 -44.00 36.98 19.85
CA HIS A 13 -42.81 37.12 19.01
C HIS A 13 -42.68 38.50 18.32
N GLY A 14 -42.63 39.59 19.09
CA GLY A 14 -42.40 40.97 18.61
C GLY A 14 -43.54 41.59 17.78
N PRO A 15 -43.55 42.92 17.58
CA PRO A 15 -44.60 43.58 16.80
C PRO A 15 -44.39 43.39 15.30
N VAL A 16 -45.48 43.25 14.53
CA VAL A 16 -45.44 43.11 13.06
C VAL A 16 -44.67 44.26 12.36
N SER A 17 -44.61 45.44 12.97
CA SER A 17 -43.89 46.62 12.46
C SER A 17 -42.39 46.39 12.28
N THR A 18 -41.76 45.57 13.13
CA THR A 18 -40.34 45.25 13.02
C THR A 18 -40.05 44.50 11.73
N TYR A 19 -40.90 43.53 11.38
CA TYR A 19 -40.80 42.76 10.15
C TYR A 19 -41.09 43.58 8.91
N VAL A 20 -42.04 44.52 8.99
CA VAL A 20 -42.29 45.50 7.93
C VAL A 20 -41.01 46.31 7.67
N GLY A 21 -40.27 46.69 8.72
CA GLY A 21 -38.96 47.35 8.60
C GLY A 21 -37.95 46.51 7.84
N ILE A 22 -37.79 45.23 8.20
CA ILE A 22 -36.87 44.30 7.53
C ILE A 22 -37.25 44.09 6.06
N VAL A 23 -38.53 43.84 5.77
CA VAL A 23 -39.02 43.64 4.40
C VAL A 23 -38.82 44.90 3.56
N ASN A 24 -39.10 46.08 4.09
CA ASN A 24 -38.86 47.34 3.40
C ASN A 24 -37.36 47.60 3.14
N ASP A 25 -36.48 47.25 4.08
CA ASP A 25 -35.04 47.36 3.85
C ASP A 25 -34.59 46.42 2.71
N ILE A 26 -35.02 45.16 2.71
CA ILE A 26 -34.72 44.21 1.62
C ILE A 26 -35.24 44.76 0.29
N LEU A 27 -36.52 45.17 0.22
CA LEU A 27 -37.13 45.71 -0.99
C LEU A 27 -36.43 46.99 -1.47
N SER A 28 -35.92 47.84 -0.57
CA SER A 28 -35.18 49.04 -0.95
C SER A 28 -33.84 48.75 -1.64
N ARG A 29 -33.31 47.54 -1.46
CA ARG A 29 -32.05 47.05 -2.04
C ARG A 29 -32.26 46.20 -3.28
N VAL A 30 -33.51 45.79 -3.57
CA VAL A 30 -33.86 45.07 -4.80
C VAL A 30 -33.55 45.93 -6.02
N THR A 31 -32.88 45.33 -7.01
CA THR A 31 -32.51 45.98 -8.28
C THR A 31 -33.11 45.29 -9.51
N ASN A 32 -33.86 44.20 -9.32
CA ASN A 32 -34.46 43.43 -10.42
C ASN A 32 -35.64 44.13 -11.13
N GLY A 33 -36.07 45.31 -10.64
CA GLY A 33 -37.10 46.15 -11.24
C GLY A 33 -38.54 45.59 -11.16
N ASN A 34 -38.76 44.51 -10.42
CA ASN A 34 -40.06 43.90 -10.20
C ASN A 34 -40.71 44.40 -8.90
N ASN A 35 -41.98 44.05 -8.70
CA ASN A 35 -42.76 44.36 -7.50
C ASN A 35 -43.35 43.06 -6.91
N GLY A 36 -43.89 43.13 -5.70
CA GLY A 36 -44.60 42.02 -5.08
C GLY A 36 -43.70 40.95 -4.45
N ILE A 37 -44.33 40.17 -3.59
CA ILE A 37 -43.70 39.16 -2.75
C ILE A 37 -44.28 37.79 -3.11
N LEU A 38 -43.41 36.85 -3.52
CA LEU A 38 -43.79 35.45 -3.68
C LEU A 38 -43.48 34.70 -2.37
N VAL A 39 -44.53 34.32 -1.66
CA VAL A 39 -44.47 33.50 -0.46
C VAL A 39 -44.45 32.03 -0.87
N VAL A 40 -43.35 31.35 -0.55
CA VAL A 40 -43.13 29.93 -0.82
C VAL A 40 -43.53 29.14 0.42
N GLY A 41 -44.57 28.31 0.28
CA GLY A 41 -45.18 27.53 1.34
C GLY A 41 -46.38 28.22 2.01
N GLY A 42 -46.77 27.70 3.18
CA GLY A 42 -47.84 28.24 4.00
C GLY A 42 -49.20 27.65 3.62
N SER A 43 -49.90 27.04 4.59
CA SER A 43 -51.25 26.50 4.39
C SER A 43 -52.27 27.63 4.17
N ALA A 44 -53.33 27.35 3.42
CA ALA A 44 -54.40 28.32 3.23
C ALA A 44 -55.18 28.56 4.53
N ASN A 45 -55.52 29.82 4.83
CA ASN A 45 -56.24 30.23 6.03
C ASN A 45 -55.51 29.87 7.34
N SER A 46 -54.19 30.05 7.34
CA SER A 46 -53.34 29.84 8.51
C SER A 46 -52.86 31.16 9.12
N PRO A 47 -52.34 31.12 10.35
CA PRO A 47 -51.56 32.23 10.92
C PRO A 47 -50.46 32.74 9.99
N VAL A 48 -49.75 31.85 9.28
CA VAL A 48 -48.75 32.20 8.27
C VAL A 48 -49.33 33.09 7.16
N THR A 49 -50.50 32.74 6.64
CA THR A 49 -51.18 33.56 5.61
C THR A 49 -51.62 34.90 6.18
N THR A 50 -52.14 34.90 7.41
CA THR A 50 -52.58 36.13 8.09
C THR A 50 -51.43 37.12 8.29
N PHE A 51 -50.26 36.62 8.67
CA PHE A 51 -49.04 37.41 8.83
C PHE A 51 -48.56 38.01 7.52
N TRP A 52 -48.38 37.18 6.48
CA TRP A 52 -47.86 37.67 5.20
C TRP A 52 -48.84 38.60 4.49
N ASP A 53 -50.15 38.39 4.62
CA ASP A 53 -51.17 39.32 4.13
C ASP A 53 -51.08 40.67 4.87
N ARG A 54 -50.78 40.65 6.17
CA ARG A 54 -50.56 41.87 6.96
C ARG A 54 -49.28 42.58 6.55
N ILE A 55 -48.18 41.86 6.33
CA ILE A 55 -46.93 42.41 5.78
C ILE A 55 -47.21 43.10 4.45
N GLY A 56 -47.86 42.43 3.50
CA GLY A 56 -48.21 43.02 2.21
C GLY A 56 -49.07 44.27 2.33
N THR A 57 -50.02 44.28 3.26
CA THR A 57 -50.86 45.47 3.54
C THR A 57 -50.03 46.63 4.08
N ASP A 58 -49.13 46.37 5.03
CA ASP A 58 -48.36 47.41 5.73
C ASP A 58 -47.15 47.90 4.92
N THR A 59 -46.61 47.08 4.00
CA THR A 59 -45.57 47.49 3.04
C THR A 59 -46.14 48.09 1.75
N GLY A 60 -47.39 47.76 1.40
CA GLY A 60 -48.02 48.14 0.14
C GLY A 60 -47.72 47.19 -1.03
N GLU A 61 -47.06 46.06 -0.78
CA GLU A 61 -46.71 45.07 -1.79
C GLU A 61 -47.80 44.02 -2.02
N SER A 62 -47.93 43.54 -3.26
CA SER A 62 -48.81 42.41 -3.57
C SER A 62 -48.19 41.08 -3.13
N VAL A 63 -48.93 40.25 -2.40
CA VAL A 63 -48.47 38.94 -1.92
C VAL A 63 -49.09 37.81 -2.74
N THR A 64 -48.26 36.90 -3.24
CA THR A 64 -48.65 35.69 -3.98
C THR A 64 -48.12 34.46 -3.28
N TYR A 65 -48.90 33.37 -3.21
CA TYR A 65 -48.48 32.13 -2.54
C TYR A 65 -48.25 31.00 -3.54
N VAL A 66 -47.16 30.26 -3.38
CA VAL A 66 -46.93 28.96 -4.04
C VAL A 66 -46.92 27.84 -3.01
N ARG A 67 -47.75 26.81 -3.21
CA ARG A 67 -47.98 25.72 -2.25
C ARG A 67 -47.92 24.36 -2.93
N GLY A 68 -47.41 23.36 -2.22
CA GLY A 68 -47.26 22.00 -2.70
C GLY A 68 -45.99 21.80 -3.54
N SER A 69 -45.30 20.69 -3.31
CA SER A 69 -43.98 20.40 -3.89
C SER A 69 -43.96 20.43 -5.43
N THR A 70 -45.03 20.02 -6.11
CA THR A 70 -45.13 20.10 -7.58
C THR A 70 -45.19 21.55 -8.08
N ASN A 71 -45.95 22.41 -7.40
CA ASN A 71 -46.09 23.81 -7.82
C ASN A 71 -44.81 24.58 -7.51
N ILE A 72 -44.16 24.31 -6.36
CA ILE A 72 -42.86 24.91 -6.03
C ILE A 72 -41.81 24.58 -7.09
N ARG A 73 -41.71 23.30 -7.52
CA ARG A 73 -40.78 22.89 -8.58
C ARG A 73 -41.02 23.59 -9.93
N SER A 74 -42.23 24.05 -10.20
CA SER A 74 -42.60 24.66 -11.50
C SER A 74 -42.83 26.17 -11.44
N GLN A 75 -42.83 26.77 -10.25
CA GLN A 75 -43.05 28.20 -10.07
C GLN A 75 -41.89 29.00 -10.67
N SER A 76 -42.23 30.01 -11.46
CA SER A 76 -41.27 31.01 -11.90
C SER A 76 -41.08 32.07 -10.81
N PHE A 77 -39.85 32.42 -10.52
CA PHE A 77 -39.52 33.55 -9.63
C PHE A 77 -39.50 34.89 -10.39
N SER A 78 -39.53 34.85 -11.72
CA SER A 78 -39.58 36.06 -12.56
C SER A 78 -40.84 36.89 -12.26
N GLY A 79 -40.68 38.20 -12.10
CA GLY A 79 -41.79 39.13 -11.91
C GLY A 79 -42.11 39.46 -10.44
N PHE A 80 -41.36 38.90 -9.49
CA PHE A 80 -41.44 39.25 -8.07
C PHE A 80 -40.24 40.08 -7.64
N ALA A 81 -40.45 41.05 -6.74
CA ALA A 81 -39.37 41.80 -6.10
C ALA A 81 -38.63 40.92 -5.09
N MET A 82 -39.37 40.10 -4.34
CA MET A 82 -38.84 39.33 -3.22
C MET A 82 -39.44 37.92 -3.16
N LEU A 83 -38.61 36.94 -2.79
CA LEU A 83 -39.03 35.62 -2.35
C LEU A 83 -39.10 35.58 -0.82
N ALA A 84 -40.21 35.06 -0.30
CA ALA A 84 -40.46 34.88 1.12
C ALA A 84 -40.67 33.38 1.42
N VAL A 85 -39.68 32.72 2.00
CA VAL A 85 -39.78 31.30 2.41
C VAL A 85 -40.37 31.24 3.81
N VAL A 86 -41.49 30.55 4.00
CA VAL A 86 -42.16 30.46 5.32
C VAL A 86 -41.58 29.36 6.20
N SER A 87 -41.88 29.42 7.50
CA SER A 87 -41.43 28.47 8.51
C SER A 87 -41.97 27.06 8.32
N SER A 88 -41.35 26.08 8.99
CA SER A 88 -41.71 24.67 8.95
C SER A 88 -43.09 24.42 9.59
N ALA A 89 -43.85 23.50 9.00
CA ALA A 89 -45.19 23.09 9.45
C ALA A 89 -45.27 22.38 10.82
N PRO A 90 -44.21 21.68 11.31
CA PRO A 90 -44.28 21.04 12.62
C PRO A 90 -44.29 22.01 13.81
N GLU A 91 -43.67 23.18 13.64
CA GLU A 91 -43.57 24.21 14.69
C GLU A 91 -44.56 25.37 14.49
N THR A 92 -45.04 25.60 13.26
CA THR A 92 -46.01 26.67 12.97
C THR A 92 -47.30 26.10 12.43
N THR A 93 -48.44 26.56 12.98
CA THR A 93 -49.75 26.17 12.46
C THR A 93 -49.87 26.67 11.02
N GLY A 94 -49.74 25.74 10.07
CA GLY A 94 -49.82 26.02 8.63
C GLY A 94 -48.54 26.53 7.99
N GLY A 95 -47.35 26.15 8.49
CA GLY A 95 -46.06 26.32 7.80
C GLY A 95 -45.86 25.43 6.56
N MET A 96 -44.62 25.33 6.08
CA MET A 96 -44.14 24.52 4.95
C MET A 96 -43.81 23.09 5.38
N SER A 97 -44.21 22.10 4.59
CA SER A 97 -43.86 20.68 4.80
C SER A 97 -42.43 20.33 4.34
N GLN A 98 -41.83 19.25 4.85
CA GLN A 98 -40.51 18.78 4.40
C GLN A 98 -40.45 18.56 2.89
N ALA A 99 -41.51 18.01 2.29
CA ALA A 99 -41.56 17.77 0.84
C ALA A 99 -41.61 19.06 0.00
N GLU A 100 -42.17 20.14 0.55
CA GLU A 100 -42.14 21.47 -0.08
C GLU A 100 -40.76 22.12 0.08
N ASN A 101 -40.11 21.92 1.23
CA ASN A 101 -38.74 22.35 1.47
C ASN A 101 -37.78 21.64 0.51
N ASP A 102 -37.80 20.31 0.40
CA ASP A 102 -36.98 19.53 -0.56
C ASP A 102 -37.21 19.98 -2.01
N ALA A 103 -38.42 20.42 -2.35
CA ALA A 103 -38.76 20.95 -3.67
C ALA A 103 -38.18 22.35 -3.93
N LEU A 104 -38.04 23.18 -2.89
CA LEU A 104 -37.37 24.47 -2.99
C LEU A 104 -35.84 24.30 -3.03
N VAL A 105 -35.30 23.37 -2.22
CA VAL A 105 -33.87 23.01 -2.22
C VAL A 105 -33.43 22.59 -3.61
N SER A 106 -34.21 21.74 -4.29
CA SER A 106 -33.92 21.33 -5.67
C SER A 106 -33.98 22.47 -6.70
N ARG A 107 -34.28 23.69 -6.28
CA ARG A 107 -34.32 24.93 -7.08
C ARG A 107 -33.31 25.96 -6.54
N SER A 108 -32.31 25.56 -5.74
CA SER A 108 -31.24 26.40 -5.18
C SER A 108 -30.63 27.33 -6.24
N ALA A 109 -30.24 26.78 -7.39
CA ALA A 109 -29.69 27.56 -8.51
C ALA A 109 -30.65 28.63 -9.04
N ASP A 110 -31.96 28.38 -9.04
CA ASP A 110 -32.96 29.38 -9.45
C ASP A 110 -33.19 30.45 -8.38
N VAL A 111 -33.11 30.09 -7.10
CA VAL A 111 -33.16 31.06 -5.98
C VAL A 111 -31.91 31.94 -6.01
N ALA A 112 -30.73 31.35 -6.14
CA ALA A 112 -29.46 32.04 -6.30
C ALA A 112 -29.50 33.01 -7.50
N SER A 113 -29.90 32.50 -8.67
CA SER A 113 -30.09 33.32 -9.88
C SER A 113 -31.09 34.45 -9.67
N PHE A 114 -32.20 34.23 -8.98
CA PHE A 114 -33.17 35.29 -8.68
C PHE A 114 -32.54 36.41 -7.82
N VAL A 115 -31.81 36.05 -6.77
CA VAL A 115 -31.19 37.02 -5.86
C VAL A 115 -30.01 37.74 -6.53
N ASP A 116 -29.15 37.01 -7.21
CA ASP A 116 -27.99 37.58 -7.94
C ASP A 116 -28.40 38.50 -9.08
N ASN A 117 -29.60 38.30 -9.65
CA ASN A 117 -30.21 39.24 -10.60
C ASN A 117 -30.97 40.39 -9.91
N GLY A 118 -30.70 40.62 -8.63
CA GLY A 118 -31.17 41.77 -7.87
C GLY A 118 -32.48 41.56 -7.13
N GLY A 119 -32.97 40.32 -6.97
CA GLY A 119 -34.16 40.01 -6.19
C GLY A 119 -33.90 39.90 -4.68
N GLY A 120 -34.91 40.15 -3.86
CA GLY A 120 -34.81 40.04 -2.41
C GLY A 120 -35.09 38.63 -1.92
N LEU A 121 -34.37 38.16 -0.90
CA LEU A 121 -34.67 36.89 -0.24
C LEU A 121 -34.94 37.09 1.24
N PHE A 122 -36.09 36.60 1.69
CA PHE A 122 -36.46 36.51 3.07
C PHE A 122 -36.82 35.07 3.37
N GLY A 123 -36.26 34.48 4.41
CA GLY A 123 -36.54 33.08 4.75
C GLY A 123 -36.75 32.87 6.23
N SER A 124 -37.74 32.04 6.57
CA SER A 124 -37.99 31.59 7.92
C SER A 124 -37.99 30.08 8.14
N SER A 125 -37.41 29.65 9.26
CA SER A 125 -37.37 28.25 9.71
C SER A 125 -37.09 28.10 11.22
N GLN A 126 -37.99 27.45 11.96
CA GLN A 126 -37.75 26.89 13.30
C GLN A 126 -37.64 25.37 13.16
N THR A 127 -36.77 24.76 13.96
CA THR A 127 -36.34 23.37 13.85
C THR A 127 -37.50 22.37 13.79
N ASP A 128 -37.54 21.59 12.70
CA ASP A 128 -38.14 20.25 12.60
C ASP A 128 -38.00 19.62 11.20
N PHE A 129 -37.31 20.31 10.28
CA PHE A 129 -36.75 19.67 9.09
C PHE A 129 -35.52 18.84 9.47
N ASN A 130 -35.25 17.76 8.73
CA ASN A 130 -34.02 16.95 8.89
C ASN A 130 -32.73 17.81 8.80
N ASN A 131 -32.83 18.99 8.18
CA ASN A 131 -31.86 20.07 8.19
C ASN A 131 -32.62 21.41 8.22
N ALA A 132 -32.54 22.16 9.32
CA ALA A 132 -33.33 23.36 9.59
C ALA A 132 -33.12 24.50 8.58
N TRP A 133 -32.11 24.39 7.70
CA TRP A 133 -31.77 25.39 6.70
C TRP A 133 -31.72 24.83 5.29
N ALA A 134 -32.28 23.66 4.98
CA ALA A 134 -32.04 22.98 3.71
C ALA A 134 -32.21 23.87 2.45
N TYR A 135 -33.12 24.86 2.47
CA TYR A 135 -33.29 25.80 1.35
C TYR A 135 -32.16 26.85 1.18
N ILE A 136 -31.27 27.01 2.16
CA ILE A 136 -30.04 27.84 2.14
C ILE A 136 -28.79 26.97 2.35
N ALA A 137 -28.90 25.76 2.89
CA ALA A 137 -27.79 24.87 3.24
C ALA A 137 -27.07 24.23 2.06
N ASP A 138 -27.65 24.31 0.87
CA ASP A 138 -26.99 24.00 -0.40
C ASP A 138 -26.30 25.27 -0.99
N ILE A 139 -26.16 26.34 -0.20
CA ILE A 139 -25.50 27.61 -0.56
C ILE A 139 -24.53 28.05 0.56
N GLY A 140 -24.22 27.16 1.49
CA GLY A 140 -23.33 27.44 2.62
C GLY A 140 -23.41 26.38 3.73
N SER A 141 -22.32 26.23 4.48
CA SER A 141 -22.24 25.29 5.60
C SER A 141 -22.88 25.84 6.90
N PHE A 142 -23.83 25.10 7.48
CA PHE A 142 -24.51 25.45 8.73
C PHE A 142 -24.56 24.27 9.70
N THR A 143 -24.31 24.51 11.00
CA THR A 143 -24.47 23.49 12.08
C THR A 143 -25.63 23.88 12.98
N THR A 144 -26.32 22.90 13.59
CA THR A 144 -27.41 23.13 14.56
C THR A 144 -27.16 22.52 15.96
N ASN A 145 -27.71 23.14 17.02
CA ASN A 145 -27.74 22.79 18.44
C ASN A 145 -29.16 23.10 18.97
N THR A 146 -29.95 22.07 19.24
CA THR A 146 -31.29 22.22 19.79
C THR A 146 -31.26 22.42 21.32
N GLY A 147 -32.07 23.35 21.86
CA GLY A 147 -32.42 23.35 23.30
C GLY A 147 -31.98 24.57 24.13
N LEU A 148 -32.15 25.79 23.63
CA LEU A 148 -31.73 27.01 24.32
C LEU A 148 -32.92 27.83 24.88
N SER A 149 -32.69 28.63 25.93
CA SER A 149 -33.73 29.36 26.67
C SER A 149 -33.88 30.81 26.19
N TYR A 150 -35.09 31.21 25.87
CA TYR A 150 -35.45 32.40 25.07
C TYR A 150 -35.49 33.72 25.86
N SER A 151 -34.52 34.62 25.62
CA SER A 151 -34.54 36.10 25.81
C SER A 151 -33.14 36.68 25.50
N ASP A 152 -33.06 38.00 25.25
CA ASP A 152 -31.85 38.84 25.16
C ASP A 152 -30.98 38.70 23.88
N VAL A 153 -31.30 39.46 22.83
CA VAL A 153 -30.47 39.63 21.62
C VAL A 153 -29.81 41.00 21.58
N THR A 154 -28.58 41.06 21.05
CA THR A 154 -27.83 42.31 20.82
C THR A 154 -27.83 42.63 19.32
N PRO A 155 -28.51 43.72 18.88
CA PRO A 155 -28.46 44.20 17.50
C PRO A 155 -27.03 44.52 17.04
N THR A 156 -26.70 44.20 15.78
CA THR A 156 -25.49 44.72 15.12
C THR A 156 -25.67 46.16 14.68
N THR A 157 -24.62 46.78 14.12
CA THR A 157 -24.74 48.13 13.55
C THR A 157 -25.74 48.14 12.40
N GLU A 158 -25.68 47.10 11.57
CA GLU A 158 -26.55 46.86 10.43
C GLU A 158 -28.00 46.62 10.87
N GLY A 159 -28.21 45.82 11.93
CA GLY A 159 -29.54 45.64 12.51
C GLY A 159 -30.13 46.93 13.07
N ASN A 160 -29.35 47.69 13.84
CA ASN A 160 -29.80 48.98 14.38
C ASN A 160 -30.23 49.96 13.27
N ASN A 161 -29.53 49.95 12.12
CA ASN A 161 -29.83 50.82 11.00
C ASN A 161 -31.20 50.54 10.36
N ILE A 162 -31.74 49.34 10.53
CA ILE A 162 -33.06 48.94 10.00
C ILE A 162 -34.14 48.87 11.10
N GLY A 163 -33.84 49.40 12.29
CA GLY A 163 -34.79 49.52 13.39
C GLY A 163 -34.87 48.33 14.33
N ILE A 164 -33.91 47.39 14.28
CA ILE A 164 -33.83 46.29 15.24
C ILE A 164 -33.28 46.81 16.57
N VAL A 165 -34.09 46.75 17.64
CA VAL A 165 -33.69 47.05 19.02
C VAL A 165 -34.03 45.90 19.96
N ASP A 166 -33.31 45.81 21.09
CA ASP A 166 -33.43 44.78 22.14
C ASP A 166 -34.89 44.46 22.57
N PRO A 167 -35.80 45.43 22.81
CA PRO A 167 -37.20 45.12 23.15
C PRO A 167 -38.11 44.75 21.95
N ASP A 168 -37.65 44.95 20.71
CA ASP A 168 -38.45 44.73 19.50
C ASP A 168 -38.28 43.32 18.93
N LEU A 169 -37.28 42.58 19.39
CA LEU A 169 -37.07 41.17 19.12
C LEU A 169 -37.04 40.37 20.43
N ASP A 170 -38.22 40.12 21.00
CA ASP A 170 -38.47 38.88 21.78
C ASP A 170 -38.60 37.63 20.85
N LEU A 171 -38.32 37.83 19.56
CA LEU A 171 -37.98 36.85 18.54
C LEU A 171 -36.50 36.48 18.66
N CYS A 172 -36.01 35.31 18.29
CA CYS A 172 -36.34 34.51 17.13
C CYS A 172 -35.67 33.15 17.34
N CYS A 173 -35.99 32.18 16.50
CA CYS A 173 -35.31 30.90 16.48
C CYS A 173 -33.81 31.10 16.31
N TRP A 174 -33.06 30.35 17.11
CA TRP A 174 -31.62 30.45 17.22
C TRP A 174 -31.04 29.67 16.04
N HIS A 175 -29.98 30.21 15.44
CA HIS A 175 -29.21 29.50 14.42
C HIS A 175 -27.84 29.25 15.05
N ASP A 176 -27.39 28.00 15.08
CA ASP A 176 -26.25 27.63 15.92
C ASP A 176 -24.91 28.03 15.32
N THR A 177 -23.82 27.61 15.95
CA THR A 177 -22.45 28.02 15.63
C THR A 177 -22.16 27.91 14.12
N PHE A 178 -22.04 29.05 13.46
CA PHE A 178 -21.52 29.15 12.10
C PHE A 178 -20.01 29.01 12.18
N THR A 179 -19.47 27.96 11.56
CA THR A 179 -18.01 27.75 11.47
C THR A 179 -17.40 28.67 10.40
N ALA A 180 -18.18 29.02 9.36
CA ALA A 180 -17.87 30.03 8.37
C ALA A 180 -19.16 30.76 7.94
N TRP A 181 -19.07 32.07 7.70
CA TRP A 181 -20.19 32.88 7.24
C TRP A 181 -20.19 33.00 5.72
N PRO A 182 -21.28 32.65 5.02
CA PRO A 182 -21.38 32.98 3.61
C PRO A 182 -21.28 34.50 3.46
N SER A 183 -20.36 34.97 2.63
CA SER A 183 -20.09 36.41 2.44
C SER A 183 -21.30 37.23 1.95
N PHE A 184 -22.36 36.53 1.57
CA PHE A 184 -23.57 37.10 1.01
C PHE A 184 -24.66 37.36 2.05
N LEU A 185 -24.48 36.87 3.30
CA LEU A 185 -25.37 37.13 4.44
C LEU A 185 -24.77 38.18 5.39
N ASP A 186 -25.61 39.10 5.85
CA ASP A 186 -25.34 40.05 6.92
C ASP A 186 -25.94 39.54 8.24
N VAL A 187 -25.18 39.62 9.33
CA VAL A 187 -25.72 39.37 10.67
C VAL A 187 -26.33 40.65 11.24
N LEU A 188 -27.62 40.61 11.54
CA LEU A 188 -28.40 41.76 12.00
C LEU A 188 -28.55 41.79 13.53
N ALA A 189 -28.44 40.65 14.21
CA ALA A 189 -28.43 40.56 15.66
C ALA A 189 -27.74 39.28 16.15
N TRP A 190 -27.13 39.34 17.33
CA TRP A 190 -26.45 38.23 18.01
C TRP A 190 -27.15 37.87 19.33
N GLN A 191 -27.06 36.62 19.74
CA GLN A 191 -27.39 36.15 21.09
C GLN A 191 -26.09 35.64 21.74
N SER A 192 -25.86 35.94 23.01
CA SER A 192 -24.73 35.39 23.77
C SER A 192 -25.20 34.29 24.73
N ASN A 193 -24.72 33.06 24.57
CA ASN A 193 -25.04 31.94 25.47
C ASN A 193 -23.79 31.13 25.87
N SER A 194 -24.01 30.00 26.56
CA SER A 194 -22.94 29.10 27.02
C SER A 194 -22.15 28.40 25.91
N VAL A 195 -22.59 28.51 24.66
CA VAL A 195 -21.98 27.90 23.47
C VAL A 195 -21.26 28.96 22.59
N GLY A 196 -21.44 30.26 22.86
CA GLY A 196 -20.77 31.35 22.15
C GLY A 196 -21.74 32.44 21.67
N GLN A 197 -21.28 33.29 20.74
CA GLN A 197 -22.14 34.22 20.01
C GLN A 197 -22.82 33.48 18.85
N GLN A 198 -24.14 33.51 18.82
CA GLN A 198 -24.96 32.88 17.79
C GLN A 198 -25.79 33.95 17.06
N ALA A 199 -25.96 33.85 15.75
CA ALA A 199 -26.80 34.83 15.05
C ALA A 199 -28.27 34.55 15.32
N ALA A 200 -28.98 35.62 15.69
CA ALA A 200 -30.41 35.61 15.90
C ALA A 200 -31.17 36.07 14.63
N ALA A 201 -30.60 37.00 13.87
CA ALA A 201 -31.18 37.53 12.65
C ALA A 201 -30.15 37.68 11.53
N LEU A 202 -30.52 37.30 10.31
CA LEU A 202 -29.70 37.35 9.11
C LEU A 202 -30.45 38.05 7.96
N GLY A 203 -29.75 38.88 7.20
CA GLY A 203 -30.19 39.44 5.90
C GLY A 203 -29.24 39.00 4.78
N GLY A 204 -29.60 39.21 3.51
CA GLY A 204 -28.74 38.85 2.37
C GLY A 204 -28.64 39.94 1.32
N ALA A 205 -27.48 40.06 0.67
CA ALA A 205 -27.22 41.04 -0.39
C ALA A 205 -26.98 40.41 -1.78
N SER A 206 -26.49 39.17 -1.83
CA SER A 206 -26.34 38.31 -3.03
C SER A 206 -26.47 36.84 -2.61
N VAL A 207 -26.42 35.85 -3.51
CA VAL A 207 -26.40 34.41 -3.18
C VAL A 207 -25.57 33.71 -4.26
N THR A 208 -24.25 33.79 -4.17
CA THR A 208 -23.35 33.18 -5.18
C THR A 208 -22.95 31.79 -4.74
N LEU A 209 -23.40 30.77 -5.48
CA LEU A 209 -22.91 29.39 -5.35
C LEU A 209 -21.40 29.37 -5.67
N GLN A 210 -20.60 28.62 -4.93
CA GLN A 210 -19.16 28.53 -5.19
C GLN A 210 -18.84 27.29 -6.03
N ALA A 211 -17.68 27.30 -6.70
CA ALA A 211 -17.18 26.05 -7.24
C ALA A 211 -16.51 25.27 -6.11
N PRO A 212 -16.47 23.94 -6.15
CA PRO A 212 -15.76 23.15 -5.15
C PRO A 212 -14.28 23.52 -5.12
N ASP A 213 -13.60 23.26 -4.00
CA ASP A 213 -12.14 23.28 -3.90
C ASP A 213 -11.61 21.87 -4.16
N ALA A 214 -11.11 21.63 -5.38
CA ALA A 214 -10.53 20.35 -5.76
C ALA A 214 -9.15 20.17 -5.10
N GLN A 215 -8.98 19.08 -4.35
CA GLN A 215 -7.71 18.65 -3.79
C GLN A 215 -7.44 17.21 -4.21
N CYS A 216 -6.20 16.92 -4.60
CA CYS A 216 -5.80 15.62 -5.13
C CYS A 216 -4.40 15.26 -4.67
N THR A 217 -4.19 13.97 -4.41
CA THR A 217 -2.86 13.41 -4.07
C THR A 217 -2.67 12.07 -4.77
N ALA A 218 -1.41 11.70 -5.01
CA ALA A 218 -1.05 10.36 -5.46
C ALA A 218 -0.16 9.66 -4.43
N SER A 219 -0.35 8.34 -4.29
CA SER A 219 0.51 7.48 -3.48
C SER A 219 0.99 6.26 -4.26
N PHE A 220 2.24 5.85 -3.98
CA PHE A 220 2.96 4.83 -4.73
C PHE A 220 3.68 3.86 -3.79
N PRO A 221 3.86 2.59 -4.18
CA PRO A 221 4.77 1.68 -3.49
C PRO A 221 6.20 2.27 -3.41
N GLY A 222 6.83 2.23 -2.23
CA GLY A 222 8.25 2.60 -2.09
C GLY A 222 8.62 4.06 -2.43
N ASN A 223 7.67 5.00 -2.42
CA ASN A 223 7.85 6.41 -2.80
C ASN A 223 8.35 6.63 -4.23
N LYS A 224 8.21 5.65 -5.13
CA LYS A 224 8.62 5.75 -6.53
C LYS A 224 7.61 5.02 -7.41
N ALA A 225 7.14 5.67 -8.48
CA ALA A 225 6.23 5.03 -9.42
C ALA A 225 7.04 4.29 -10.50
N CYS A 226 6.96 2.96 -10.52
CA CYS A 226 7.52 2.16 -11.60
C CYS A 226 6.48 1.96 -12.72
N VAL A 227 6.96 1.74 -13.95
CA VAL A 227 6.09 1.27 -15.04
C VAL A 227 5.34 0.02 -14.57
N THR A 228 4.03 -0.05 -14.86
CA THR A 228 3.08 -1.08 -14.41
C THR A 228 2.72 -1.12 -12.92
N ASP A 229 3.34 -0.29 -12.08
CA ASP A 229 2.88 -0.16 -10.69
C ASP A 229 1.47 0.42 -10.64
N THR A 230 0.69 -0.08 -9.69
CA THR A 230 -0.60 0.50 -9.34
C THR A 230 -0.39 1.72 -8.46
N VAL A 231 -0.77 2.89 -8.98
CA VAL A 231 -0.83 4.16 -8.26
C VAL A 231 -2.22 4.35 -7.69
N THR A 232 -2.32 4.79 -6.43
CA THR A 232 -3.60 5.21 -5.83
C THR A 232 -3.70 6.73 -5.88
N PHE A 233 -4.79 7.22 -6.44
CA PHE A 233 -5.13 8.65 -6.49
C PHE A 233 -6.32 8.92 -5.56
N ASP A 234 -6.18 9.97 -4.75
CA ASP A 234 -7.12 10.30 -3.69
C ASP A 234 -7.57 11.77 -3.82
N GLY A 235 -8.87 11.95 -4.05
CA GLY A 235 -9.54 13.26 -4.13
C GLY A 235 -10.29 13.63 -2.85
N SER A 236 -10.22 12.82 -1.79
CA SER A 236 -11.04 12.97 -0.57
C SER A 236 -10.78 14.25 0.24
N GLY A 237 -9.71 14.99 -0.06
CA GLY A 237 -9.46 16.31 0.51
C GLY A 237 -10.27 17.44 -0.14
N SER A 238 -11.04 17.15 -1.19
CA SER A 238 -11.87 18.16 -1.86
C SER A 238 -13.08 18.52 -1.01
N SER A 239 -13.50 19.78 -1.06
CA SER A 239 -14.67 20.26 -0.31
C SER A 239 -15.51 21.22 -1.13
N ASP A 240 -16.80 21.24 -0.86
CA ASP A 240 -17.75 22.22 -1.36
C ASP A 240 -17.94 23.35 -0.33
N PRO A 241 -17.58 24.61 -0.66
CA PRO A 241 -17.89 25.74 0.20
C PRO A 241 -19.39 25.92 0.49
N ASP A 242 -20.26 25.37 -0.34
CA ASP A 242 -21.71 25.41 -0.20
C ASP A 242 -22.23 24.34 0.80
N GLY A 243 -21.37 23.44 1.29
CA GLY A 243 -21.62 22.62 2.48
C GLY A 243 -22.06 21.17 2.23
N ASP A 244 -21.95 20.68 1.00
CA ASP A 244 -22.51 19.40 0.58
C ASP A 244 -21.53 18.46 -0.14
N ASP A 245 -20.29 18.38 0.37
CA ASP A 245 -19.20 17.47 -0.04
C ASP A 245 -19.65 16.05 -0.48
N SER A 246 -20.71 15.53 0.13
CA SER A 246 -21.30 14.22 -0.19
C SER A 246 -21.91 14.09 -1.59
N LYS A 247 -22.16 15.20 -2.28
CA LYS A 247 -22.72 15.25 -3.63
C LYS A 247 -21.67 15.47 -4.72
N LEU A 248 -20.41 15.69 -4.33
CA LEU A 248 -19.30 15.90 -5.26
C LEU A 248 -19.07 14.70 -6.19
N THR A 249 -18.89 15.00 -7.46
CA THR A 249 -18.50 14.04 -8.50
C THR A 249 -17.03 14.23 -8.88
N TYR A 250 -16.28 13.13 -8.92
CA TYR A 250 -14.83 13.11 -9.16
C TYR A 250 -14.55 12.48 -10.52
N ARG A 251 -13.90 13.23 -11.42
CA ARG A 251 -13.50 12.77 -12.75
C ARG A 251 -11.99 12.88 -12.90
N TRP A 252 -11.32 11.76 -13.14
CA TRP A 252 -9.89 11.67 -13.31
C TRP A 252 -9.52 11.55 -14.78
N ASP A 253 -8.52 12.31 -15.19
CA ASP A 253 -7.84 12.27 -16.48
C ASP A 253 -6.36 11.97 -16.19
N PHE A 254 -5.87 10.79 -16.59
CA PHE A 254 -4.53 10.32 -16.25
C PHE A 254 -3.48 10.67 -17.32
N ASP A 255 -3.89 11.06 -18.53
CA ASP A 255 -2.99 11.39 -19.62
C ASP A 255 -3.02 12.88 -20.03
N GLY A 256 -3.95 13.65 -19.48
CA GLY A 256 -4.07 15.09 -19.65
C GLY A 256 -4.71 15.48 -20.99
N ASP A 257 -5.42 14.58 -21.66
CA ASP A 257 -6.06 14.83 -22.95
C ASP A 257 -7.41 15.57 -22.85
N GLY A 258 -7.91 15.77 -21.63
CA GLY A 258 -9.18 16.42 -21.32
C GLY A 258 -10.39 15.47 -21.31
N ILE A 259 -10.17 14.16 -21.45
CA ILE A 259 -11.18 13.11 -21.39
C ILE A 259 -11.12 12.42 -20.03
N THR A 260 -12.29 12.08 -19.50
CA THR A 260 -12.37 11.34 -18.23
C THR A 260 -12.03 9.86 -18.45
N ASP A 261 -10.98 9.40 -17.77
CA ASP A 261 -10.55 8.00 -17.72
C ASP A 261 -11.20 7.20 -16.60
N ALA A 262 -11.44 7.85 -15.44
CA ALA A 262 -12.03 7.19 -14.29
C ALA A 262 -12.94 8.11 -13.47
N ILE A 263 -13.88 7.50 -12.76
CA ILE A 263 -14.83 8.18 -11.87
C ILE A 263 -14.74 7.56 -10.48
N GLY A 264 -14.65 8.39 -9.45
CA GLY A 264 -14.61 7.97 -8.05
C GLY A 264 -13.72 8.86 -7.20
N GLN A 265 -14.05 8.98 -5.91
CA GLN A 265 -13.26 9.79 -4.96
C GLN A 265 -11.85 9.25 -4.77
N ILE A 266 -11.70 7.92 -4.72
CA ILE A 266 -10.42 7.22 -4.67
C ILE A 266 -10.39 6.22 -5.83
N VAL A 267 -9.35 6.28 -6.65
CA VAL A 267 -9.18 5.42 -7.83
C VAL A 267 -7.76 4.90 -7.92
N THR A 268 -7.55 3.88 -8.74
CA THR A 268 -6.22 3.35 -9.04
C THR A 268 -5.95 3.35 -10.54
N HIS A 269 -4.70 3.56 -10.92
CA HIS A 269 -4.25 3.54 -12.32
C HIS A 269 -2.78 3.09 -12.41
N SER A 270 -2.39 2.51 -13.55
CA SER A 270 -1.01 2.11 -13.82
C SER A 270 -0.53 2.66 -15.16
N PHE A 271 0.73 3.11 -15.19
CA PHE A 271 1.32 3.72 -16.39
C PHE A 271 2.20 2.71 -17.13
N SER A 272 2.00 2.58 -18.44
CA SER A 272 2.71 1.64 -19.30
C SER A 272 4.03 2.18 -19.88
N SER A 273 4.31 3.47 -19.68
CA SER A 273 5.50 4.14 -20.20
C SER A 273 6.12 5.05 -19.14
N PRO A 274 7.46 5.15 -19.09
CA PRO A 274 8.14 6.07 -18.21
C PRO A 274 7.93 7.52 -18.67
N GLY A 275 8.26 8.46 -17.78
CA GLY A 275 8.15 9.90 -17.99
C GLY A 275 7.26 10.57 -16.96
N GLN A 276 7.23 11.90 -17.03
CA GLN A 276 6.33 12.71 -16.23
C GLN A 276 4.90 12.55 -16.77
N LYS A 277 3.96 12.22 -15.88
CA LYS A 277 2.53 12.08 -16.15
C LYS A 277 1.79 13.15 -15.36
N THR A 278 1.00 13.97 -16.05
CA THR A 278 0.19 15.02 -15.45
C THR A 278 -1.22 14.49 -15.33
N VAL A 279 -1.64 14.23 -14.10
CA VAL A 279 -2.98 13.73 -13.79
C VAL A 279 -3.85 14.90 -13.35
N VAL A 280 -5.05 14.99 -13.91
CA VAL A 280 -6.01 16.05 -13.60
C VAL A 280 -7.23 15.44 -12.94
N LEU A 281 -7.54 15.90 -11.73
CA LEU A 281 -8.84 15.66 -11.09
C LEU A 281 -9.73 16.86 -11.41
N THR A 282 -10.91 16.61 -11.96
CA THR A 282 -12.02 17.57 -12.02
C THR A 282 -13.06 17.18 -10.98
N VAL A 283 -13.34 18.09 -10.05
CA VAL A 283 -14.41 17.94 -9.05
C VAL A 283 -15.59 18.81 -9.47
N ILE A 284 -16.78 18.23 -9.46
CA ILE A 284 -18.02 18.86 -9.92
C ILE A 284 -19.07 18.73 -8.83
N ASP A 285 -19.72 19.83 -8.49
CA ASP A 285 -20.87 19.85 -7.57
C ASP A 285 -22.19 19.48 -8.29
N GLU A 286 -23.28 19.38 -7.55
CA GLU A 286 -24.62 19.10 -8.07
C GLU A 286 -25.22 20.27 -8.87
N ASP A 287 -24.73 21.49 -8.67
CA ASP A 287 -25.07 22.68 -9.43
C ASP A 287 -24.32 22.79 -10.77
N GLY A 288 -23.39 21.86 -11.01
CA GLY A 288 -22.60 21.74 -12.23
C GLY A 288 -21.42 22.71 -12.31
N LYS A 289 -21.05 23.40 -11.22
CA LYS A 289 -19.77 24.12 -11.16
C LYS A 289 -18.66 23.12 -10.86
N SER A 290 -17.44 23.53 -11.21
CA SER A 290 -16.30 22.63 -11.12
C SER A 290 -15.01 23.37 -10.92
N SER A 291 -14.05 22.68 -10.33
CA SER A 291 -12.66 23.07 -10.24
C SER A 291 -11.75 21.88 -10.51
N THR A 292 -10.47 22.15 -10.69
CA THR A 292 -9.49 21.13 -11.03
C THR A 292 -8.29 21.16 -10.11
N CYS A 293 -7.78 19.98 -9.78
CA CYS A 293 -6.48 19.78 -9.17
C CYS A 293 -5.56 19.03 -10.13
N THR A 294 -4.25 19.31 -10.07
CA THR A 294 -3.25 18.65 -10.90
C THR A 294 -2.20 17.99 -10.03
N GLU A 295 -1.92 16.72 -10.30
CA GLU A 295 -0.87 15.95 -9.66
C GLU A 295 0.14 15.45 -10.69
N VAL A 296 1.42 15.51 -10.34
CA VAL A 296 2.51 15.15 -11.25
C VAL A 296 3.20 13.88 -10.79
N VAL A 297 3.06 12.81 -11.57
CA VAL A 297 3.66 11.50 -11.31
C VAL A 297 4.89 11.30 -12.20
N ASN A 298 6.06 11.13 -11.60
CA ASN A 298 7.28 10.77 -12.33
C ASN A 298 7.42 9.25 -12.40
N VAL A 299 6.99 8.66 -13.51
CA VAL A 299 7.06 7.21 -13.75
C VAL A 299 8.44 6.87 -14.31
N VAL A 300 9.08 5.84 -13.78
CA VAL A 300 10.38 5.36 -14.25
C VAL A 300 10.35 3.87 -14.57
N VAL A 301 11.33 3.40 -15.32
CA VAL A 301 11.64 1.96 -15.33
C VAL A 301 12.39 1.66 -14.04
N CYS A 302 11.91 0.69 -13.27
CA CYS A 302 12.57 0.26 -12.05
C CYS A 302 13.37 -1.00 -12.31
N ASN A 303 14.58 -1.03 -11.77
CA ASN A 303 15.45 -2.17 -11.85
C ASN A 303 14.84 -3.37 -11.11
N ARG A 304 14.71 -4.52 -11.78
CA ARG A 304 14.30 -5.78 -11.17
C ARG A 304 15.55 -6.61 -10.89
N PRO A 305 15.64 -7.27 -9.72
CA PRO A 305 16.81 -8.06 -9.41
C PRO A 305 16.96 -9.25 -10.38
N PRO A 306 18.20 -9.68 -10.62
CA PRO A 306 18.46 -10.89 -11.41
C PRO A 306 17.97 -12.14 -10.69
N THR A 307 17.93 -13.28 -11.39
CA THR A 307 17.75 -14.61 -10.82
C THR A 307 19.05 -15.39 -10.96
N ALA A 308 19.66 -15.76 -9.82
CA ALA A 308 20.88 -16.55 -9.80
C ALA A 308 20.57 -18.05 -10.01
N ASN A 309 21.32 -18.70 -10.90
CA ASN A 309 21.22 -20.13 -11.15
C ASN A 309 22.62 -20.71 -11.33
N CYS A 310 22.91 -21.77 -10.59
CA CYS A 310 24.25 -22.32 -10.45
C CYS A 310 24.22 -23.85 -10.48
N GLU A 311 25.24 -24.45 -11.10
CA GLU A 311 25.41 -25.90 -11.25
C GLU A 311 26.86 -26.33 -10.95
N ILE A 312 27.03 -27.57 -10.48
CA ILE A 312 28.34 -28.22 -10.31
C ILE A 312 28.57 -29.18 -11.47
N ILE A 313 29.72 -29.07 -12.13
CA ILE A 313 30.19 -30.00 -13.16
C ILE A 313 31.43 -30.72 -12.64
N ILE A 314 31.29 -32.02 -12.39
CA ILE A 314 32.36 -32.89 -11.89
C ILE A 314 32.88 -33.74 -13.07
N PRO A 315 34.07 -33.44 -13.63
CA PRO A 315 34.57 -34.13 -14.82
C PRO A 315 35.09 -35.54 -14.51
N ASN A 316 35.57 -35.76 -13.29
CA ASN A 316 36.16 -37.02 -12.85
C ASN A 316 35.33 -37.59 -11.70
N ASP A 317 34.71 -38.75 -11.93
CA ASP A 317 34.11 -39.51 -10.84
C ASP A 317 35.23 -40.14 -9.99
N CYS A 318 35.23 -39.85 -8.69
CA CYS A 318 36.14 -40.50 -7.75
C CYS A 318 35.74 -41.95 -7.44
N GLY A 319 34.59 -42.40 -7.95
CA GLY A 319 34.05 -43.75 -7.84
C GLY A 319 33.44 -44.05 -6.49
N ILE A 320 33.34 -43.07 -5.58
CA ILE A 320 32.77 -43.26 -4.25
C ILE A 320 31.24 -43.18 -4.34
N SER A 321 30.55 -44.23 -3.93
CA SER A 321 29.10 -44.23 -3.82
C SER A 321 28.65 -43.47 -2.57
N PHE A 322 28.49 -42.15 -2.68
CA PHE A 322 27.98 -41.28 -1.61
C PHE A 322 26.83 -40.39 -2.12
N PRO A 323 25.79 -40.10 -1.30
CA PRO A 323 24.64 -39.32 -1.78
C PRO A 323 25.02 -37.89 -2.20
N GLY A 324 24.49 -37.47 -3.36
CA GLY A 324 24.63 -36.11 -3.89
C GLY A 324 25.86 -35.92 -4.78
N ASN A 325 26.31 -34.68 -4.92
CA ASN A 325 27.52 -34.34 -5.66
C ASN A 325 28.76 -34.70 -4.83
N VAL A 326 29.66 -35.50 -5.41
CA VAL A 326 30.84 -36.02 -4.72
C VAL A 326 32.06 -35.85 -5.62
N SER A 327 33.13 -35.28 -5.06
CA SER A 327 34.45 -35.20 -5.71
C SER A 327 35.54 -35.55 -4.70
N ALA A 328 36.81 -35.43 -5.06
CA ALA A 328 37.94 -35.76 -4.20
C ALA A 328 38.87 -34.57 -4.00
N THR A 329 39.58 -34.55 -2.87
CA THR A 329 40.62 -33.56 -2.60
C THR A 329 41.66 -33.53 -3.72
N GLY A 330 41.97 -32.33 -4.21
CA GLY A 330 42.94 -32.14 -5.30
C GLY A 330 42.36 -32.32 -6.71
N GLU A 331 41.12 -32.78 -6.86
CA GLU A 331 40.47 -32.88 -8.18
C GLU A 331 39.88 -31.52 -8.62
N PRO A 332 39.94 -31.20 -9.92
CA PRO A 332 39.31 -29.99 -10.45
C PRO A 332 37.79 -30.13 -10.56
N ILE A 333 37.07 -29.12 -10.09
CA ILE A 333 35.61 -29.01 -10.18
C ILE A 333 35.28 -27.73 -10.92
N PHE A 334 34.30 -27.80 -11.83
CA PHE A 334 33.79 -26.65 -12.54
C PHE A 334 32.46 -26.22 -11.94
N PHE A 335 32.26 -24.91 -11.86
CA PHE A 335 31.03 -24.29 -11.38
C PHE A 335 30.50 -23.39 -12.47
N ASP A 336 29.23 -23.57 -12.80
CA ASP A 336 28.58 -22.93 -13.94
C ASP A 336 27.39 -22.09 -13.45
N GLY A 337 27.47 -20.78 -13.66
CA GLY A 337 26.44 -19.79 -13.36
C GLY A 337 25.70 -19.29 -14.61
N THR A 338 25.99 -19.83 -15.79
CA THR A 338 25.48 -19.32 -17.08
C THR A 338 23.96 -19.44 -17.23
N GLY A 339 23.30 -20.23 -16.38
CA GLY A 339 21.84 -20.31 -16.31
C GLY A 339 21.18 -19.10 -15.63
N SER A 340 21.96 -18.17 -15.07
CA SER A 340 21.45 -16.95 -14.43
C SER A 340 20.91 -15.97 -15.47
N SER A 341 19.90 -15.20 -15.10
CA SER A 341 19.23 -14.29 -16.03
C SER A 341 18.69 -13.04 -15.34
N ASP A 342 18.66 -11.95 -16.08
CA ASP A 342 18.07 -10.69 -15.64
C ASP A 342 16.74 -10.43 -16.37
N PRO A 343 15.64 -10.09 -15.66
CA PRO A 343 14.36 -9.80 -16.30
C PRO A 343 14.35 -8.56 -17.20
N ASP A 344 15.22 -7.59 -16.94
CA ASP A 344 15.40 -6.35 -17.71
C ASP A 344 16.44 -6.51 -18.85
N GLY A 345 17.19 -7.62 -18.83
CA GLY A 345 18.21 -7.94 -19.82
C GLY A 345 19.56 -7.30 -19.53
N ASP A 346 19.75 -6.85 -18.30
CA ASP A 346 20.96 -6.17 -17.84
C ASP A 346 22.18 -7.10 -17.85
N VAL A 347 23.37 -6.49 -17.92
CA VAL A 347 24.64 -7.22 -17.87
C VAL A 347 24.87 -7.74 -16.46
N LEU A 348 25.22 -9.03 -16.36
CA LEU A 348 25.44 -9.72 -15.09
C LEU A 348 26.93 -9.88 -14.77
N THR A 349 27.26 -9.66 -13.50
CA THR A 349 28.53 -10.03 -12.89
C THR A 349 28.35 -11.25 -11.98
N PHE A 350 29.39 -12.08 -11.89
CA PHE A 350 29.35 -13.37 -11.20
C PHE A 350 30.49 -13.44 -10.19
N GLU A 351 30.16 -13.63 -8.92
CA GLU A 351 31.09 -13.72 -7.81
C GLU A 351 30.85 -15.03 -7.05
N TRP A 352 31.90 -15.84 -6.92
CA TRP A 352 31.84 -17.14 -6.26
C TRP A 352 32.59 -17.10 -4.93
N ASP A 353 31.94 -17.64 -3.90
CA ASP A 353 32.49 -17.91 -2.57
C ASP A 353 32.49 -19.44 -2.36
N PHE A 354 33.68 -20.02 -2.16
CA PHE A 354 33.86 -21.48 -2.05
C PHE A 354 33.98 -21.97 -0.61
N ASP A 355 34.21 -21.09 0.37
CA ASP A 355 34.38 -21.47 1.77
C ASP A 355 33.26 -20.97 2.70
N GLY A 356 32.36 -20.12 2.18
CA GLY A 356 31.18 -19.62 2.85
C GLY A 356 31.48 -18.48 3.82
N ASP A 357 32.63 -17.80 3.69
CA ASP A 357 33.01 -16.67 4.54
C ASP A 357 32.37 -15.33 4.11
N GLY A 358 31.69 -15.30 2.96
CA GLY A 358 31.05 -14.13 2.38
C GLY A 358 31.99 -13.25 1.56
N ILE A 359 33.21 -13.69 1.27
CA ILE A 359 34.21 -13.02 0.44
C ILE A 359 34.30 -13.72 -0.92
N THR A 360 34.42 -12.92 -1.98
CA THR A 360 34.60 -13.45 -3.34
C THR A 360 35.97 -14.10 -3.51
N ASP A 361 35.98 -15.39 -3.82
CA ASP A 361 37.16 -16.17 -4.17
C ASP A 361 37.46 -16.17 -5.67
N ALA A 362 36.43 -16.12 -6.51
CA ALA A 362 36.57 -16.13 -7.96
C ALA A 362 35.45 -15.35 -8.66
N THR A 363 35.73 -14.92 -9.90
CA THR A 363 34.76 -14.22 -10.74
C THR A 363 34.63 -14.88 -12.11
N GLY A 364 33.44 -14.75 -12.70
CA GLY A 364 33.13 -15.27 -14.04
C GLY A 364 31.96 -16.27 -14.05
N ALA A 365 31.28 -16.36 -15.19
CA ALA A 365 30.11 -17.22 -15.33
C ALA A 365 30.45 -18.72 -15.24
N VAL A 366 31.66 -19.12 -15.64
CA VAL A 366 32.16 -20.49 -15.44
C VAL A 366 33.54 -20.40 -14.80
N VAL A 367 33.72 -21.06 -13.66
CA VAL A 367 34.97 -21.05 -12.90
C VAL A 367 35.43 -22.46 -12.55
N LYS A 368 36.74 -22.61 -12.33
CA LYS A 368 37.38 -23.87 -11.94
C LYS A 368 37.95 -23.71 -10.53
N HIS A 369 37.61 -24.61 -9.62
CA HIS A 369 38.13 -24.62 -8.25
C HIS A 369 38.54 -26.03 -7.82
N THR A 370 39.48 -26.11 -6.86
CA THR A 370 39.98 -27.37 -6.30
C THR A 370 40.05 -27.26 -4.78
N PHE A 371 39.35 -28.17 -4.10
CA PHE A 371 39.39 -28.25 -2.65
C PHE A 371 40.57 -29.08 -2.17
N THR A 372 41.35 -28.56 -1.23
CA THR A 372 42.50 -29.24 -0.63
C THR A 372 42.14 -30.01 0.65
N THR A 373 40.95 -29.77 1.20
CA THR A 373 40.44 -30.42 2.40
C THR A 373 39.13 -31.14 2.13
N GLY A 374 38.97 -32.34 2.69
CA GLY A 374 37.73 -33.10 2.59
C GLY A 374 36.62 -32.52 3.49
N GLY A 375 35.39 -32.99 3.26
CA GLY A 375 34.19 -32.63 3.99
C GLY A 375 33.13 -31.99 3.11
N LYS A 376 32.01 -31.61 3.73
CA LYS A 376 30.94 -30.88 3.07
C LYS A 376 31.39 -29.45 2.77
N LYS A 377 31.23 -29.01 1.53
CA LYS A 377 31.50 -27.66 1.04
C LYS A 377 30.19 -27.00 0.64
N THR A 378 30.05 -25.74 1.01
CA THR A 378 28.94 -24.87 0.60
C THR A 378 29.53 -23.81 -0.29
N VAL A 379 29.07 -23.74 -1.54
CA VAL A 379 29.55 -22.79 -2.53
C VAL A 379 28.40 -21.84 -2.84
N THR A 380 28.64 -20.54 -2.80
CA THR A 380 27.64 -19.52 -3.11
C THR A 380 28.05 -18.75 -4.34
N LEU A 381 27.15 -18.66 -5.31
CA LEU A 381 27.22 -17.70 -6.40
C LEU A 381 26.38 -16.48 -6.03
N THR A 382 26.96 -15.29 -6.13
CA THR A 382 26.25 -14.02 -6.15
C THR A 382 26.25 -13.47 -7.57
N VAL A 383 25.06 -13.15 -8.07
CA VAL A 383 24.87 -12.53 -9.38
C VAL A 383 24.34 -11.13 -9.17
N THR A 384 25.02 -10.14 -9.72
CA THR A 384 24.67 -8.72 -9.57
C THR A 384 24.53 -8.08 -10.94
N ASP A 385 23.45 -7.33 -11.14
CA ASP A 385 23.22 -6.51 -12.35
C ASP A 385 24.05 -5.21 -12.34
N GLU A 386 24.02 -4.46 -13.44
CA GLU A 386 24.78 -3.21 -13.56
C GLU A 386 24.23 -2.04 -12.73
N HIS A 387 23.01 -2.17 -12.22
CA HIS A 387 22.33 -1.20 -11.37
C HIS A 387 22.48 -1.51 -9.87
N GLY A 388 23.15 -2.61 -9.52
CA GLY A 388 23.52 -3.02 -8.18
C GLY A 388 22.50 -3.89 -7.45
N ALA A 389 21.44 -4.39 -8.09
CA ALA A 389 20.62 -5.42 -7.46
C ALA A 389 21.22 -6.82 -7.70
N SER A 390 20.98 -7.72 -6.75
CA SER A 390 21.66 -9.02 -6.71
C SER A 390 20.77 -10.13 -6.21
N ASP A 391 21.08 -11.36 -6.63
CA ASP A 391 20.51 -12.60 -6.12
C ASP A 391 21.61 -13.64 -5.90
N THR A 392 21.33 -14.68 -5.10
CA THR A 392 22.31 -15.71 -4.76
C THR A 392 21.80 -17.13 -5.01
N CYS A 393 22.72 -18.02 -5.36
CA CYS A 393 22.47 -19.44 -5.55
C CYS A 393 23.51 -20.24 -4.77
N THR A 394 23.07 -21.25 -4.01
CA THR A 394 23.94 -22.04 -3.13
C THR A 394 23.97 -23.51 -3.56
N LEU A 395 25.19 -24.07 -3.62
CA LEU A 395 25.47 -25.46 -3.96
C LEU A 395 26.11 -26.17 -2.78
N THR A 396 25.80 -27.45 -2.62
CA THR A 396 26.48 -28.31 -1.64
C THR A 396 27.15 -29.48 -2.33
N LEU A 397 28.41 -29.72 -1.97
CA LEU A 397 29.28 -30.77 -2.51
C LEU A 397 29.94 -31.49 -1.33
N THR A 398 30.10 -32.81 -1.42
CA THR A 398 30.98 -33.55 -0.51
C THR A 398 32.32 -33.79 -1.19
N VAL A 399 33.42 -33.34 -0.55
CA VAL A 399 34.78 -33.61 -1.00
C VAL A 399 35.35 -34.77 -0.18
N ALA A 400 35.58 -35.91 -0.81
CA ALA A 400 36.22 -37.06 -0.20
C ALA A 400 37.73 -36.83 -0.06
N ILE A 401 38.32 -37.37 1.00
CA ILE A 401 39.77 -37.37 1.20
C ILE A 401 40.38 -38.46 0.34
N LYS A 402 41.20 -38.07 -0.64
CA LYS A 402 42.04 -38.99 -1.41
C LYS A 402 43.30 -39.30 -0.59
N ALA A 403 43.28 -40.41 0.14
CA ALA A 403 44.39 -40.86 0.95
C ALA A 403 45.42 -41.60 0.10
N GLU A 404 46.69 -41.34 0.38
CA GLU A 404 47.78 -42.15 -0.14
C GLU A 404 47.81 -43.46 0.64
N ILE A 405 47.73 -44.59 -0.07
CA ILE A 405 47.82 -45.93 0.53
C ILE A 405 48.96 -46.71 -0.12
N ASP A 406 49.48 -47.70 0.61
CA ASP A 406 50.51 -48.62 0.13
C ASP A 406 50.19 -50.01 0.68
N VAL A 407 49.83 -50.90 -0.24
CA VAL A 407 49.46 -52.30 0.00
C VAL A 407 50.74 -53.10 0.12
N LYS A 408 50.88 -53.89 1.17
CA LYS A 408 52.13 -54.59 1.50
C LYS A 408 53.34 -53.64 1.42
N PRO A 409 53.45 -52.70 2.38
CA PRO A 409 54.49 -51.69 2.36
C PRO A 409 55.86 -52.27 2.02
N CYS A 410 56.61 -51.53 1.19
CA CYS A 410 57.91 -51.93 0.64
C CYS A 410 57.87 -53.03 -0.45
N SER A 411 56.72 -53.29 -1.10
CA SER A 411 56.60 -54.24 -2.22
C SER A 411 55.92 -53.61 -3.43
N GLU A 412 56.61 -53.46 -4.56
CA GLU A 412 56.04 -52.82 -5.76
C GLU A 412 56.28 -53.63 -7.05
N PRO A 413 55.23 -54.09 -7.77
CA PRO A 413 53.81 -54.09 -7.36
C PRO A 413 53.55 -55.08 -6.23
N SER A 414 52.57 -54.76 -5.39
CA SER A 414 52.28 -55.49 -4.15
C SER A 414 51.70 -56.88 -4.43
N PRO A 415 52.43 -57.98 -4.14
CA PRO A 415 51.98 -59.31 -4.53
C PRO A 415 50.86 -59.81 -3.63
N ILE A 416 49.63 -59.99 -4.13
CA ILE A 416 48.50 -60.54 -3.37
C ILE A 416 48.25 -61.99 -3.80
N ASN A 417 48.16 -62.92 -2.85
CA ASN A 417 47.67 -64.27 -3.11
C ASN A 417 46.24 -64.37 -2.58
N PRO A 418 45.20 -64.32 -3.44
CA PRO A 418 43.80 -64.35 -3.00
C PRO A 418 43.41 -65.60 -2.21
N ARG A 419 44.14 -66.71 -2.38
CA ARG A 419 43.91 -67.96 -1.64
C ARG A 419 44.59 -67.98 -0.26
N SER A 420 45.36 -66.94 0.08
CA SER A 420 45.99 -66.81 1.39
C SER A 420 44.93 -66.76 2.49
N ARG A 421 45.09 -67.59 3.52
CA ARG A 421 44.29 -67.51 4.76
C ARG A 421 44.83 -66.45 5.73
N GLY A 422 45.89 -65.73 5.35
CA GLY A 422 46.46 -64.66 6.13
C GLY A 422 45.83 -63.30 5.81
N VAL A 423 46.45 -62.27 6.35
CA VAL A 423 46.07 -60.88 6.14
C VAL A 423 46.98 -60.19 5.13
N THR A 424 46.43 -59.20 4.43
CA THR A 424 47.17 -58.26 3.60
C THR A 424 47.32 -56.96 4.38
N PRO A 425 48.55 -56.57 4.76
CA PRO A 425 48.78 -55.26 5.37
C PRO A 425 48.56 -54.16 4.34
N VAL A 426 47.90 -53.08 4.73
CA VAL A 426 47.70 -51.85 3.95
C VAL A 426 48.01 -50.69 4.87
N SER A 427 48.94 -49.84 4.46
CA SER A 427 49.25 -48.60 5.17
C SER A 427 48.48 -47.44 4.54
N VAL A 428 47.89 -46.60 5.39
CA VAL A 428 47.35 -45.30 5.00
C VAL A 428 48.34 -44.25 5.46
N LYS A 429 48.90 -43.49 4.52
CA LYS A 429 50.03 -42.60 4.78
C LYS A 429 49.61 -41.32 5.50
N GLN A 430 50.43 -40.88 6.44
CA GLN A 430 50.27 -39.57 7.04
C GLN A 430 50.86 -38.48 6.12
N THR A 431 50.04 -37.50 5.77
CA THR A 431 50.48 -36.33 5.00
C THR A 431 50.52 -35.08 5.87
N SER A 432 51.02 -33.96 5.33
CA SER A 432 50.97 -32.67 6.03
C SER A 432 49.55 -32.15 6.25
N THR A 433 48.56 -32.69 5.55
CA THR A 433 47.15 -32.26 5.59
C THR A 433 46.20 -33.34 6.12
N PHE A 434 46.70 -34.56 6.37
CA PHE A 434 45.88 -35.68 6.79
C PHE A 434 46.63 -36.61 7.76
N ASN A 435 46.12 -36.72 8.98
CA ASN A 435 46.58 -37.71 9.97
C ASN A 435 45.57 -38.88 10.03
N PRO A 436 45.88 -40.04 9.42
CA PRO A 436 44.95 -41.16 9.37
C PRO A 436 44.69 -41.78 10.75
N THR A 437 45.66 -41.71 11.67
CA THR A 437 45.57 -42.32 13.01
C THR A 437 44.55 -41.64 13.93
N GLU A 438 44.30 -40.35 13.70
CA GLU A 438 43.36 -39.56 14.51
C GLU A 438 42.01 -39.37 13.83
N ARG A 439 41.95 -39.48 12.50
CA ARG A 439 40.76 -39.12 11.73
C ARG A 439 39.95 -40.30 11.24
N ILE A 440 40.57 -41.42 10.90
CA ILE A 440 39.87 -42.52 10.24
C ILE A 440 39.06 -43.33 11.25
N ASP A 441 37.78 -43.55 10.95
CA ASP A 441 37.00 -44.58 11.62
C ASP A 441 37.37 -45.94 11.04
N VAL A 442 38.27 -46.65 11.71
CA VAL A 442 38.77 -47.96 11.28
C VAL A 442 37.62 -48.96 11.06
N GLY A 443 36.52 -48.88 11.83
CA GLY A 443 35.38 -49.79 11.68
C GLY A 443 34.63 -49.61 10.36
N SER A 444 34.73 -48.43 9.76
CA SER A 444 34.09 -48.11 8.48
C SER A 444 34.85 -48.64 7.25
N LEU A 445 36.14 -48.98 7.41
CA LEU A 445 37.01 -49.27 6.27
C LEU A 445 36.68 -50.59 5.57
N ARG A 446 36.81 -50.59 4.25
CA ARG A 446 36.78 -51.75 3.36
C ARG A 446 37.98 -51.71 2.43
N PHE A 447 38.65 -52.84 2.27
CA PHE A 447 39.76 -53.01 1.33
C PHE A 447 39.53 -54.20 0.41
N GLY A 448 39.86 -54.04 -0.87
CA GLY A 448 39.75 -55.13 -1.83
C GLY A 448 39.75 -54.71 -3.28
N ASP A 449 39.13 -55.56 -4.09
CA ASP A 449 38.78 -55.26 -5.48
C ASP A 449 38.00 -53.92 -5.55
N PRO A 450 38.36 -53.01 -6.47
CA PRO A 450 37.72 -51.71 -6.58
C PRO A 450 36.21 -51.76 -6.81
N GLU A 451 35.70 -52.69 -7.61
CA GLU A 451 34.26 -52.78 -7.91
C GLU A 451 33.48 -53.33 -6.72
N ASP A 452 34.04 -54.30 -6.00
CA ASP A 452 33.48 -54.81 -4.75
C ASP A 452 33.44 -53.73 -3.66
N VAL A 453 34.54 -53.00 -3.46
CA VAL A 453 34.63 -51.98 -2.40
C VAL A 453 33.62 -50.86 -2.63
N LYS A 454 33.43 -50.41 -3.87
CA LYS A 454 32.48 -49.34 -4.22
C LYS A 454 31.02 -49.69 -3.89
N VAL A 455 30.65 -50.96 -3.92
CA VAL A 455 29.31 -51.44 -3.54
C VAL A 455 29.20 -51.82 -2.05
N GLY A 456 30.24 -51.53 -1.26
CA GLY A 456 30.30 -51.80 0.18
C GLY A 456 30.76 -53.21 0.55
N SER A 457 31.21 -54.00 -0.42
CA SER A 457 31.85 -55.31 -0.22
C SER A 457 33.34 -55.13 0.12
N GLY A 458 34.10 -56.23 0.12
CA GLY A 458 35.52 -56.23 0.49
C GLY A 458 35.76 -56.51 1.97
N ALA A 459 37.05 -56.60 2.33
CA ALA A 459 37.49 -57.02 3.63
C ALA A 459 37.39 -55.87 4.64
N SER A 460 36.86 -56.16 5.84
CA SER A 460 37.00 -55.27 7.00
C SER A 460 38.35 -55.49 7.69
N PRO A 461 38.91 -54.50 8.40
CA PRO A 461 40.14 -54.70 9.17
C PRO A 461 39.98 -55.81 10.21
N ALA A 462 40.99 -56.68 10.34
CA ALA A 462 40.99 -57.78 11.31
C ALA A 462 41.16 -57.29 12.76
N HIS A 463 41.68 -56.07 12.94
CA HIS A 463 41.87 -55.37 14.21
C HIS A 463 42.07 -53.86 13.94
N ASN A 464 42.25 -53.06 14.99
CA ASN A 464 42.40 -51.60 14.91
C ASN A 464 43.72 -51.09 14.28
N GLY A 465 44.50 -51.99 13.67
CA GLY A 465 45.83 -51.66 13.15
C GLY A 465 46.89 -51.38 14.20
N HIS A 466 48.00 -50.81 13.75
CA HIS A 466 49.06 -50.21 14.55
C HIS A 466 49.66 -49.02 13.81
N VAL A 467 50.51 -48.26 14.48
CA VAL A 467 51.18 -47.09 13.91
C VAL A 467 52.63 -47.44 13.60
N GLU A 468 53.06 -47.19 12.37
CA GLU A 468 54.42 -47.47 11.88
C GLU A 468 54.76 -46.50 10.75
N ASP A 469 56.03 -46.13 10.62
CA ASP A 469 56.51 -45.27 9.53
C ASP A 469 56.92 -46.14 8.32
N THR A 470 56.13 -46.12 7.24
CA THR A 470 56.12 -47.22 6.25
C THR A 470 56.56 -46.88 4.81
N VAL A 471 57.32 -45.81 4.53
CA VAL A 471 57.95 -45.64 3.19
C VAL A 471 59.45 -45.29 3.25
N PRO A 472 60.35 -45.92 2.46
CA PRO A 472 60.21 -47.15 1.68
C PRO A 472 60.96 -48.37 2.28
N CYS A 473 61.61 -48.20 3.45
CA CYS A 473 62.30 -49.20 4.31
C CYS A 473 63.12 -48.41 5.36
N GLY A 474 62.49 -47.48 6.09
CA GLY A 474 63.20 -46.57 7.01
C GLY A 474 62.45 -45.28 7.36
N GLY A 475 61.37 -44.99 6.65
CA GLY A 475 60.38 -44.01 7.04
C GLY A 475 60.56 -42.60 6.47
N ASP A 476 59.46 -41.84 6.34
CA ASP A 476 59.45 -40.42 5.99
C ASP A 476 59.45 -39.50 7.23
N GLY A 477 59.56 -40.10 8.42
CA GLY A 477 59.48 -39.44 9.71
C GLY A 477 58.05 -39.24 10.20
N ARG A 478 57.04 -39.78 9.53
CA ARG A 478 55.63 -39.70 9.89
C ARG A 478 55.04 -41.07 10.18
N ASN A 479 53.98 -41.06 10.97
CA ASN A 479 53.39 -42.26 11.53
C ASN A 479 52.18 -42.66 10.69
N ASP A 480 52.33 -43.72 9.90
CA ASP A 480 51.26 -44.25 9.06
C ASP A 480 50.34 -45.18 9.87
N LEU A 481 49.08 -45.28 9.44
CA LEU A 481 48.13 -46.24 9.98
C LEU A 481 48.23 -47.55 9.20
N VAL A 482 48.77 -48.61 9.82
CA VAL A 482 48.90 -49.92 9.19
C VAL A 482 47.76 -50.83 9.65
N LEU A 483 46.97 -51.30 8.70
CA LEU A 483 45.81 -52.14 8.91
C LEU A 483 45.99 -53.49 8.22
N HIS A 484 45.37 -54.53 8.77
CA HIS A 484 45.48 -55.89 8.26
C HIS A 484 44.12 -56.40 7.82
N PHE A 485 43.99 -56.72 6.53
CA PHE A 485 42.72 -57.14 5.93
C PHE A 485 42.76 -58.63 5.59
N PRO A 486 41.78 -59.45 5.99
CA PRO A 486 41.70 -60.85 5.57
C PRO A 486 41.75 -60.98 4.04
N THR A 487 42.83 -61.58 3.51
CA THR A 487 43.16 -61.53 2.07
C THR A 487 42.07 -62.16 1.20
N ARG A 488 41.47 -63.24 1.70
CA ARG A 488 40.41 -63.97 1.00
C ARG A 488 39.09 -63.19 0.91
N ASP A 489 38.85 -62.29 1.85
CA ASP A 489 37.60 -61.55 1.94
C ASP A 489 37.69 -60.22 1.16
N ALA A 490 38.87 -59.92 0.60
CA ALA A 490 39.16 -58.71 -0.18
C ALA A 490 38.70 -58.80 -1.65
N GLY A 491 37.98 -59.85 -2.04
CA GLY A 491 37.27 -59.89 -3.34
C GLY A 491 38.12 -60.16 -4.59
N PHE A 492 39.45 -60.10 -4.53
CA PHE A 492 40.32 -60.33 -5.71
C PHE A 492 40.11 -61.72 -6.34
N ASP A 493 39.45 -61.80 -7.49
CA ASP A 493 39.11 -63.07 -8.15
C ASP A 493 39.39 -63.10 -9.66
N GLY A 494 39.74 -61.96 -10.26
CA GLY A 494 40.00 -61.77 -11.69
C GLY A 494 41.44 -61.34 -11.96
N ASP A 495 41.64 -60.37 -12.85
CA ASP A 495 42.92 -59.80 -13.29
C ASP A 495 43.18 -58.37 -12.79
N GLU A 496 42.55 -58.03 -11.66
CA GLU A 496 42.75 -56.78 -10.93
C GLU A 496 44.24 -56.44 -10.76
N ASN A 497 44.55 -55.18 -11.05
CA ASN A 497 45.88 -54.61 -10.87
C ASN A 497 45.89 -53.45 -9.86
N THR A 498 44.76 -53.20 -9.20
CA THR A 498 44.56 -52.11 -8.25
C THR A 498 43.83 -52.65 -7.02
N GLY A 499 44.33 -52.32 -5.83
CA GLY A 499 43.63 -52.51 -4.57
C GLY A 499 43.05 -51.18 -4.12
N ARG A 500 41.78 -51.17 -3.73
CA ARG A 500 41.07 -49.97 -3.29
C ARG A 500 40.75 -50.06 -1.80
N LEU A 501 40.93 -48.96 -1.10
CA LEU A 501 40.49 -48.75 0.27
C LEU A 501 39.42 -47.66 0.28
N GLU A 502 38.30 -47.90 0.95
CA GLU A 502 37.28 -46.88 1.20
C GLU A 502 36.79 -46.92 2.65
N GLY A 503 36.33 -45.78 3.15
CA GLY A 503 35.61 -45.69 4.42
C GLY A 503 35.32 -44.24 4.78
N MET A 504 35.27 -43.96 6.07
CA MET A 504 34.90 -42.66 6.63
C MET A 504 35.89 -42.21 7.69
N THR A 505 35.97 -40.89 7.88
CA THR A 505 36.51 -40.33 9.11
C THR A 505 35.49 -40.38 10.25
N HIS A 506 35.93 -40.17 11.49
CA HIS A 506 35.03 -40.09 12.66
C HIS A 506 33.97 -38.99 12.56
N ASP A 507 34.24 -37.93 11.80
CA ASP A 507 33.32 -36.84 11.50
C ASP A 507 32.52 -37.04 10.21
N GLY A 508 32.53 -38.25 9.64
CA GLY A 508 31.68 -38.65 8.51
C GLY A 508 32.13 -38.14 7.15
N VAL A 509 33.41 -37.79 6.99
CA VAL A 509 33.99 -37.42 5.70
C VAL A 509 34.42 -38.69 4.97
N PRO A 510 34.00 -38.93 3.71
CA PRO A 510 34.45 -40.08 2.94
C PRO A 510 35.97 -40.05 2.72
N VAL A 511 36.62 -41.20 2.81
CA VAL A 511 38.04 -41.39 2.55
C VAL A 511 38.19 -42.55 1.57
N PHE A 512 39.07 -42.40 0.58
CA PHE A 512 39.43 -43.49 -0.31
C PHE A 512 40.89 -43.42 -0.73
N GLY A 513 41.46 -44.54 -1.14
CA GLY A 513 42.80 -44.63 -1.70
C GLY A 513 42.91 -45.84 -2.63
N GLU A 514 43.83 -45.75 -3.58
CA GLU A 514 44.12 -46.83 -4.51
C GLU A 514 45.62 -47.04 -4.62
N ASP A 515 46.03 -48.29 -4.76
CA ASP A 515 47.43 -48.66 -4.96
C ASP A 515 47.55 -49.89 -5.87
N ARG A 516 48.70 -50.02 -6.53
CA ARG A 516 48.94 -51.07 -7.54
C ARG A 516 49.22 -52.42 -6.89
N VAL A 517 48.45 -53.42 -7.28
CA VAL A 517 48.62 -54.79 -6.79
C VAL A 517 48.94 -55.73 -7.94
N ARG A 518 49.56 -56.87 -7.61
CA ARG A 518 49.80 -57.97 -8.55
C ARG A 518 49.33 -59.28 -7.94
N LEU A 519 48.36 -59.93 -8.57
CA LEU A 519 47.91 -61.24 -8.11
C LEU A 519 48.97 -62.33 -8.38
N VAL A 520 49.27 -63.15 -7.37
CA VAL A 520 50.27 -64.23 -7.40
C VAL A 520 49.70 -65.54 -6.83
N GLY A 521 50.26 -66.68 -7.22
CA GLY A 521 49.87 -67.98 -6.65
C GLY A 521 48.51 -68.50 -7.13
N ARG A 522 48.10 -68.11 -8.35
CA ARG A 522 46.93 -68.67 -9.05
C ARG A 522 47.05 -70.18 -9.28
#